data_AF-A0A951QCZ7-F1
#
_entry.id   AF-A0A951QCZ7-F1
#
_cell.length_a   1.000
_cell.length_b   1.000
_cell.length_c   1.000
_cell.angle_alpha   90.00
_cell.angle_beta   90.00
_cell.angle_gamma   90.00
#
_symmetry.space_group_name_H-M   'P 1'
#
loop_
_entity.id
_entity.type
_entity.pdbx_description
1 polymer ?
#
loop_
_entity_poly.entity_id
_entity_poly.type
_entity_poly.pdbx_seq_one_letter_code
_entity_poly.pdbx_strand_id
1 'polypeptide(L)' 'MTPKSGVLLAGSCVTAIAAVGSIFELSSGTPQWGTLVTGVILALAVPLTGIFFYAAVQDARANQ' A
#
# COMPACT_ATOMS: atom_id res chain seq x y z
N MET A 1 8.59 -10.68 -16.62
CA MET A 1 7.54 -9.96 -15.86
C MET A 1 6.22 -10.13 -16.59
N THR A 2 5.25 -10.77 -15.96
CA THR A 2 3.88 -10.81 -16.49
C THR A 2 3.25 -9.42 -16.34
N PRO A 3 2.34 -9.02 -17.25
CA PRO A 3 1.55 -7.80 -17.07
C PRO A 3 0.82 -7.78 -15.71
N LYS A 4 0.37 -8.94 -15.24
CA LYS A 4 -0.30 -9.13 -13.95
C LYS A 4 0.59 -8.82 -12.75
N SER A 5 1.82 -9.36 -12.70
CA SER A 5 2.78 -9.04 -11.64
C SER A 5 3.15 -7.54 -11.65
N GLY A 6 3.25 -6.93 -12.84
CA GLY A 6 3.45 -5.48 -12.98
C GLY A 6 2.33 -4.64 -12.36
N VAL A 7 1.06 -5.00 -12.60
CA VAL A 7 -0.10 -4.32 -12.00
C VAL A 7 -0.15 -4.50 -10.49
N LEU A 8 0.12 -5.70 -9.99
CA LEU A 8 0.17 -5.97 -8.54
C LEU A 8 1.30 -5.19 -7.86
N LEU A 9 2.47 -5.12 -8.48
CA LEU A 9 3.59 -4.33 -7.97
C LEU A 9 3.26 -2.84 -7.96
N ALA A 10 2.64 -2.32 -9.03
CA ALA A 10 2.20 -0.93 -9.06
C ALA A 10 1.16 -0.63 -7.97
N GLY A 11 0.21 -1.55 -7.74
CA GLY A 11 -0.74 -1.47 -6.63
C GLY A 11 -0.04 -1.43 -5.27
N SER A 12 0.97 -2.27 -5.05
CA SER A 12 1.79 -2.26 -3.85
C SER A 12 2.50 -0.92 -3.65
N CYS A 13 2.98 -0.28 -4.71
CA CYS A 13 3.63 1.02 -4.61
C CYS A 13 2.63 2.12 -4.19
N VAL A 14 1.42 2.12 -4.77
CA VAL A 14 0.38 3.10 -4.42
C VAL A 14 -0.04 2.97 -2.96
N THR A 15 -0.26 1.73 -2.48
CA THR A 15 -0.62 1.50 -1.08
C THR A 15 0.52 1.85 -0.13
N ALA A 16 1.77 1.63 -0.52
CA ALA A 16 2.93 2.05 0.28
C ALA A 16 3.00 3.59 0.41
N ILE A 17 2.80 4.32 -0.69
CA ILE A 17 2.75 5.79 -0.68
C ILE A 17 1.62 6.30 0.23
N ALA A 18 0.44 5.71 0.13
CA ALA A 18 -0.71 6.06 0.98
C ALA A 18 -0.44 5.81 2.47
N ALA A 19 0.22 4.69 2.81
CA ALA A 19 0.61 4.38 4.18
C ALA A 19 1.60 5.42 4.73
N VAL A 20 2.66 5.75 3.97
CA VAL A 20 3.65 6.75 4.39
C VAL A 20 2.99 8.12 4.57
N GLY A 21 2.18 8.57 3.63
CA GLY A 21 1.44 9.84 3.75
C GLY A 21 0.55 9.89 4.99
N SER A 22 -0.16 8.80 5.28
CA SER A 22 -1.03 8.70 6.47
C SER A 22 -0.24 8.75 7.78
N ILE A 23 0.94 8.14 7.83
CA ILE A 23 1.84 8.22 9.00
C ILE A 23 2.28 9.67 9.22
N PHE A 24 2.72 10.37 8.17
CA PHE A 24 3.13 11.78 8.26
C PHE A 24 1.97 12.69 8.70
N GLU A 25 0.78 12.49 8.14
CA GLU A 25 -0.39 13.27 8.49
C GLU A 25 -0.79 13.07 9.96
N LEU A 26 -0.86 11.82 10.45
CA LEU A 26 -1.17 11.51 11.85
C LEU A 26 -0.07 12.03 12.80
N SER A 27 1.19 11.95 12.38
CA SER A 27 2.33 12.40 13.18
C SER A 27 2.45 13.92 13.26
N SER A 28 1.80 14.66 12.34
CA SER A 28 1.82 16.13 12.33
C SER A 28 1.09 16.78 13.50
N GLY A 29 0.26 16.03 14.25
CA GLY A 29 -0.53 16.53 15.37
C GLY A 29 -1.84 17.24 14.98
N THR A 30 -1.97 17.68 13.72
CA THR A 30 -3.18 18.32 13.19
C THR A 30 -3.60 17.68 11.86
N PRO A 31 -4.15 16.45 11.87
CA PRO A 31 -4.54 15.76 10.64
C PRO A 31 -5.68 16.52 9.92
N GLN A 32 -5.50 16.75 8.63
CA GLN A 32 -6.40 17.55 7.79
C GLN A 32 -7.67 16.78 7.43
N TRP A 33 -7.53 15.48 7.19
CA TRP A 33 -8.65 14.55 6.93
C TRP A 33 -9.22 13.95 8.22
N GLY A 34 -8.57 14.26 9.35
CA GLY A 34 -8.93 13.79 10.67
C GLY A 34 -8.38 12.40 10.99
N THR A 35 -8.18 12.14 12.29
CA THR A 35 -7.53 10.92 12.78
C THR A 35 -8.25 9.63 12.36
N LEU A 36 -9.58 9.66 12.29
CA LEU A 36 -10.37 8.47 11.94
C LEU A 36 -10.15 8.06 10.49
N VAL A 37 -10.31 8.99 9.54
CA VAL A 37 -10.19 8.70 8.10
C VAL A 37 -8.76 8.28 7.77
N THR A 38 -7.77 9.06 8.20
CA THR A 38 -6.36 8.75 7.97
C THR A 38 -5.93 7.45 8.65
N GLY A 39 -6.45 7.17 9.85
CA GLY A 39 -6.22 5.91 10.56
C GLY A 39 -6.77 4.69 9.81
N VAL A 40 -7.96 4.80 9.23
CA VAL A 40 -8.56 3.72 8.41
C VAL A 40 -7.74 3.50 7.14
N ILE A 41 -7.32 4.57 6.45
CA ILE A 41 -6.47 4.47 5.26
C ILE A 41 -5.17 3.76 5.62
N LEU A 42 -4.51 4.15 6.70
CA LEU A 42 -3.27 3.51 7.16
C LEU A 42 -3.48 2.03 7.49
N ALA A 43 -4.55 1.71 8.23
CA ALA A 43 -4.87 0.34 8.63
C ALA A 43 -5.15 -0.59 7.44
N LEU A 44 -5.66 -0.06 6.32
CA LEU A 44 -5.86 -0.81 5.09
C LEU A 44 -4.61 -0.83 4.20
N ALA A 45 -3.91 0.29 4.08
CA ALA A 45 -2.77 0.45 3.18
C ALA A 45 -1.57 -0.43 3.59
N VAL A 46 -1.30 -0.56 4.89
CA VAL A 46 -0.21 -1.43 5.40
C VAL A 46 -0.39 -2.90 4.99
N PRO A 47 -1.52 -3.57 5.31
CA PRO A 47 -1.70 -4.96 4.90
C PRO A 47 -1.85 -5.12 3.38
N LEU A 48 -2.54 -4.19 2.69
CA LEU A 48 -2.68 -4.27 1.23
C LEU A 48 -1.33 -4.21 0.51
N THR A 49 -0.38 -3.42 1.01
CA THR A 49 0.98 -3.37 0.48
C THR A 49 1.64 -4.75 0.55
N GLY A 50 1.58 -5.41 1.71
CA GLY A 50 2.13 -6.75 1.89
C GLY A 50 1.46 -7.79 0.98
N ILE A 51 0.13 -7.74 0.87
CA ILE A 51 -0.66 -8.66 0.02
C ILE A 51 -0.30 -8.47 -1.46
N PHE A 52 -0.31 -7.24 -1.96
CA PHE A 52 0.01 -6.95 -3.35
C PHE A 52 1.45 -7.30 -3.70
N PHE A 53 2.40 -6.99 -2.81
CA PHE A 53 3.79 -7.36 -3.00
C PHE A 53 3.97 -8.89 -3.03
N TYR A 54 3.38 -9.61 -2.07
CA TYR A 54 3.46 -11.06 -2.02
C TYR A 54 2.84 -11.72 -3.26
N ALA A 55 1.65 -11.26 -3.66
CA ALA A 55 0.98 -11.74 -4.87
C ALA A 55 1.80 -11.45 -6.14
N ALA A 56 2.42 -10.27 -6.24
CA ALA A 56 3.29 -9.91 -7.35
C ALA A 56 4.52 -10.83 -7.43
N VAL A 57 5.14 -11.15 -6.29
CA VAL A 57 6.27 -12.07 -6.19
C VAL A 57 5.87 -13.50 -6.55
N GLN A 58 4.74 -13.97 -6.05
CA GLN A 58 4.22 -15.30 -6.36
C GLN A 58 3.94 -15.45 -7.87
N ASP A 59 3.28 -14.46 -8.47
CA ASP A 59 2.99 -14.45 -9.91
C ASP A 59 4.26 -14.37 -10.76
N ALA A 60 5.24 -13.55 -10.34
CA ALA A 60 6.54 -13.47 -10.99
C ALA A 60 7.29 -14.80 -10.94
N ARG A 61 7.28 -15.50 -9.79
CA ARG A 61 7.92 -16.81 -9.61
C ARG A 61 7.24 -17.91 -10.41
N ALA A 62 5.91 -17.92 -10.46
CA ALA A 62 5.14 -18.90 -11.22
C ALA A 62 5.31 -18.73 -12.75
N ASN A 63 5.78 -17.56 -13.19
CA ASN A 63 5.98 -17.20 -14.60
C ASN A 63 7.45 -16.77 -14.88
N GLN A 64 8.40 -17.30 -14.10
CA GLN A 64 9.83 -17.29 -14.45
C GLN A 64 10.12 -18.35 -15.51
#